data_AF-H2Z738-F1
#
_entry.id   AF-H2Z738-F1
#
_cell.length_a   1.000
_cell.length_b   1.000
_cell.length_c   1.000
_cell.angle_alpha   90.00
_cell.angle_beta   90.00
_cell.angle_gamma   90.00
#
_symmetry.space_group_name_H-M   'P 1'
#
loop_
_entity.id
_entity.type
_entity.pdbx_description
1 polymer ?
#
loop_
_entity_poly.entity_id
_entity_poly.type
_entity_poly.pdbx_seq_one_letter_code
_entity_poly.pdbx_strand_id
1 'polypeptide(L)'
;MLFGIYCFFKLFSQDHINILVSFYFFVLGIFAMSQIIGPYIENLIPSSFPNIPYHLHLTEGEGDSKSVLVDLDFDRRYAATLVLFALVSGFYAVKKHWLINNVIGLCFAINGVELLQLSSIGTGCILLIGLFFYDVFWVFGTNVMVLVARKFNAPIPTD
;
A
#
# COMPACT_ATOMS: atom_id res chain seq x y z
N MET A 1 -25.03 3.00 -13.45
CA MET A 1 -24.00 3.27 -12.41
C MET A 1 -24.54 3.06 -10.99
N LEU A 2 -25.56 3.80 -10.51
CA LEU A 2 -26.09 3.62 -9.14
C LEU A 2 -26.68 2.22 -8.84
N PHE A 3 -27.42 1.62 -9.78
CA PHE A 3 -28.00 0.29 -9.60
C PHE A 3 -26.94 -0.82 -9.50
N GLY A 4 -25.82 -0.68 -10.23
CA GLY A 4 -24.69 -1.61 -10.15
C GLY A 4 -23.98 -1.55 -8.80
N ILE A 5 -23.79 -0.34 -8.25
CA ILE A 5 -23.21 -0.13 -6.91
C ILE A 5 -24.16 -0.68 -5.83
N TYR A 6 -25.47 -0.46 -5.97
CA TYR A 6 -26.47 -1.03 -5.05
C TYR A 6 -26.50 -2.56 -5.10
N CYS A 7 -26.44 -3.15 -6.29
CA CYS A 7 -26.39 -4.59 -6.47
C CYS A 7 -25.08 -5.17 -5.88
N PHE A 8 -23.94 -4.50 -6.09
CA PHE A 8 -22.65 -4.87 -5.51
C PHE A 8 -22.67 -4.90 -3.98
N PHE A 9 -23.19 -3.84 -3.32
CA PHE A 9 -23.31 -3.81 -1.85
C PHE A 9 -24.32 -4.81 -1.28
N LYS A 10 -25.27 -5.28 -2.10
CA LYS A 10 -26.27 -6.27 -1.69
C LYS A 10 -25.79 -7.72 -1.90
N LEU A 11 -24.92 -7.93 -2.90
CA LEU A 11 -24.29 -9.22 -3.20
C LEU A 11 -23.09 -9.49 -2.28
N PHE A 12 -22.35 -8.45 -1.88
CA PHE A 12 -21.25 -8.55 -0.93
C PHE A 12 -21.75 -8.24 0.48
N SER A 13 -21.86 -9.27 1.34
CA SER A 13 -22.04 -9.02 2.78
C SER A 13 -20.84 -8.26 3.35
N GLN A 14 -21.04 -7.54 4.45
CA GLN A 14 -20.01 -6.73 5.12
C GLN A 14 -18.71 -7.52 5.38
N ASP A 15 -18.81 -8.82 5.64
CA ASP A 15 -17.67 -9.71 5.85
C ASP A 15 -16.83 -9.92 4.59
N HIS A 16 -17.47 -10.09 3.43
CA HIS A 16 -16.76 -10.28 2.17
C HIS A 16 -16.01 -9.02 1.76
N ILE A 17 -16.59 -7.84 2.00
CA ILE A 17 -15.93 -6.55 1.76
C ILE A 17 -14.72 -6.42 2.68
N ASN A 18 -14.85 -6.76 3.97
CA ASN A 18 -13.75 -6.66 4.91
C ASN A 18 -12.59 -7.62 4.58
N ILE A 19 -12.91 -8.86 4.18
CA ILE A 19 -11.90 -9.82 3.70
C ILE A 19 -11.21 -9.29 2.44
N LEU A 20 -11.97 -8.74 1.49
CA LEU A 20 -11.41 -8.20 0.25
C LEU A 20 -10.47 -7.01 0.53
N VAL A 21 -10.91 -6.06 1.36
CA VAL A 21 -10.12 -4.89 1.76
C VAL A 21 -8.88 -5.32 2.54
N SER A 22 -9.00 -6.28 3.46
CA SER A 22 -7.87 -6.82 4.21
C SER A 22 -6.87 -7.52 3.29
N PHE A 23 -7.34 -8.29 2.31
CA PHE A 23 -6.49 -8.92 1.31
C PHE A 23 -5.78 -7.88 0.42
N TYR A 24 -6.49 -6.82 0.02
CA TYR A 24 -5.91 -5.71 -0.72
C TYR A 24 -4.79 -5.02 0.06
N PHE A 25 -5.04 -4.65 1.32
CA PHE A 25 -4.01 -4.06 2.19
C PHE A 25 -2.84 -5.01 2.46
N PHE A 26 -3.10 -6.31 2.53
CA PHE A 26 -2.07 -7.33 2.70
C PHE A 26 -1.11 -7.36 1.50
N VAL A 27 -1.66 -7.45 0.28
CA VAL A 27 -0.87 -7.46 -0.95
C VAL A 27 -0.09 -6.16 -1.10
N LEU A 28 -0.75 -5.02 -0.94
CA LEU A 28 -0.08 -3.72 -0.98
C LEU A 28 1.00 -3.57 0.08
N GLY A 29 0.80 -4.13 1.29
CA GLY A 29 1.79 -4.08 2.36
C GLY A 29 3.08 -4.83 2.00
N ILE A 30 2.95 -5.98 1.32
CA ILE A 30 4.11 -6.74 0.82
C ILE A 30 4.88 -5.92 -0.21
N PHE A 31 4.19 -5.32 -1.17
CA PHE A 31 4.82 -4.47 -2.19
C PHE A 31 5.51 -3.25 -1.56
N ALA A 32 4.82 -2.55 -0.67
CA ALA A 32 5.35 -1.37 0.01
C ALA A 32 6.62 -1.68 0.82
N MET A 33 6.64 -2.80 1.55
CA MET A 33 7.83 -3.24 2.28
C MET A 33 8.94 -3.68 1.33
N SER A 34 8.62 -4.37 0.24
CA SER A 34 9.61 -4.82 -0.74
C SER A 34 10.28 -3.67 -1.48
N GLN A 35 9.56 -2.58 -1.76
CA GLN A 35 10.12 -1.39 -2.42
C GLN A 35 11.05 -0.61 -1.48
N ILE A 36 10.66 -0.42 -0.22
CA ILE A 36 11.42 0.39 0.73
C ILE A 36 12.55 -0.40 1.39
N ILE A 37 12.28 -1.62 1.86
CA ILE A 37 13.22 -2.41 2.66
C ILE A 37 13.98 -3.42 1.79
N GLY A 38 13.41 -3.84 0.66
CA GLY A 38 14.03 -4.79 -0.26
C GLY A 38 15.46 -4.46 -0.69
N PRO A 39 15.79 -3.25 -1.17
CA PRO A 39 17.18 -2.93 -1.56
C PRO A 39 18.18 -3.04 -0.39
N TYR A 40 17.74 -2.85 0.85
CA TYR A 40 18.60 -3.04 2.03
C TYR A 40 18.80 -4.52 2.37
N ILE A 41 17.76 -5.35 2.21
CA ILE A 41 17.86 -6.81 2.40
C ILE A 41 18.70 -7.44 1.30
N GLU A 42 18.58 -6.98 0.06
CA GLU A 42 19.36 -7.50 -1.07
C GLU A 42 20.87 -7.31 -0.87
N ASN A 43 21.28 -6.24 -0.20
CA ASN A 43 22.68 -6.01 0.19
C ASN A 43 23.15 -6.92 1.34
N LEU A 44 22.23 -7.50 2.12
CA LEU A 44 22.52 -8.44 3.19
C LEU A 44 22.51 -9.91 2.70
N ILE A 45 21.89 -10.18 1.55
CA ILE A 45 21.85 -11.54 0.98
C ILE A 45 23.27 -11.95 0.56
N PRO A 46 23.77 -13.12 1.03
CA PRO A 46 25.10 -13.58 0.67
C PRO A 46 25.25 -13.80 -0.84
N SER A 47 26.44 -13.51 -1.37
CA SER A 47 26.82 -13.66 -2.79
C SER A 47 26.63 -15.08 -3.36
N SER A 48 26.33 -16.07 -2.50
CA SER A 48 25.88 -17.41 -2.88
C SER A 48 24.54 -17.46 -3.60
N PHE A 49 23.75 -16.37 -3.61
CA PHE A 49 22.57 -16.23 -4.46
C PHE A 49 22.90 -15.39 -5.72
N PRO A 50 23.16 -16.03 -6.87
CA PRO A 50 23.39 -15.31 -8.11
C PRO A 50 22.15 -14.51 -8.50
N ASN A 51 22.37 -13.25 -8.85
CA ASN A 51 21.40 -12.38 -9.49
C ASN A 51 21.20 -12.87 -10.91
N ILE A 52 20.23 -13.76 -11.12
CA ILE A 52 19.89 -14.25 -12.47
C ILE A 52 18.68 -13.42 -12.89
N PRO A 53 18.86 -12.46 -13.81
CA PRO A 53 17.72 -11.73 -14.36
C PRO A 53 16.88 -12.72 -15.16
N TYR A 54 15.58 -12.80 -14.85
CA TYR A 54 14.63 -13.54 -15.66
C TYR A 54 13.92 -12.57 -16.58
N HIS A 55 14.11 -12.75 -17.89
CA HIS A 55 13.45 -11.97 -18.92
C HIS A 55 12.24 -12.74 -19.42
N LEU A 56 11.04 -12.24 -19.14
CA LEU A 56 9.81 -12.82 -19.66
C LEU A 56 9.36 -12.02 -20.87
N HIS A 57 9.87 -12.38 -22.06
CA HIS A 57 9.49 -11.76 -23.31
C HIS A 57 8.22 -12.43 -23.87
N LEU A 58 7.06 -11.81 -23.67
CA LEU A 58 5.84 -12.16 -24.38
C LEU A 58 5.77 -11.35 -25.67
N THR A 59 6.20 -11.98 -26.77
CA THR A 59 6.09 -11.42 -28.12
C THR A 59 4.83 -11.97 -28.80
N GLU A 60 4.00 -11.10 -29.35
CA GLU A 60 2.88 -11.48 -30.22
C GLU A 60 3.25 -11.11 -31.67
N GLY A 61 3.18 -12.09 -32.58
CA GLY A 61 3.46 -11.93 -34.02
C GLY A 61 4.66 -12.74 -34.55
N GLU A 62 4.62 -13.06 -35.85
CA GLU A 62 5.67 -13.79 -36.58
C GLU A 62 6.26 -12.88 -37.67
N GLY A 63 7.57 -12.60 -37.63
CA GLY A 63 8.26 -11.73 -38.60
C GLY A 63 8.64 -10.32 -38.09
N ASP A 64 8.74 -9.34 -39.00
CA ASP A 64 9.34 -8.00 -38.83
C ASP A 64 8.43 -6.95 -38.14
N SER A 65 7.35 -7.40 -37.48
CA SER A 65 6.40 -6.57 -36.72
C SER A 65 6.22 -7.09 -35.29
N LYS A 66 7.33 -7.27 -34.57
CA LYS A 66 7.33 -7.62 -33.14
C LYS A 66 6.96 -6.40 -32.30
N SER A 67 5.70 -6.29 -31.88
CA SER A 67 5.37 -5.41 -30.76
C SER A 67 5.62 -6.16 -29.46
N VAL A 68 6.54 -5.67 -28.66
CA VAL A 68 6.77 -6.19 -27.31
C VAL A 68 5.64 -5.66 -26.43
N LEU A 69 4.67 -6.52 -26.09
CA LEU A 69 3.52 -6.10 -25.27
C LEU A 69 3.88 -6.03 -23.78
N VAL A 70 4.79 -6.87 -23.31
CA VAL A 70 5.20 -6.95 -21.90
C VAL A 70 6.67 -7.35 -21.81
N ASP A 71 7.53 -6.40 -21.41
CA ASP A 71 8.88 -6.67 -20.90
C ASP A 71 8.82 -6.60 -19.38
N LEU A 72 8.90 -7.75 -18.73
CA LEU A 72 9.00 -7.85 -17.27
C LEU A 72 10.35 -8.45 -16.91
N ASP A 73 11.25 -7.57 -16.49
CA ASP A 73 12.54 -7.93 -15.89
C ASP A 73 12.32 -8.20 -14.41
N PHE A 74 12.31 -9.48 -14.01
CA PHE A 74 12.23 -9.85 -12.61
C PHE A 74 13.53 -10.48 -12.15
N ASP A 75 14.14 -9.85 -11.15
CA ASP A 75 15.34 -10.38 -10.53
C ASP A 75 15.00 -11.45 -9.50
N ARG A 76 15.84 -12.49 -9.42
CA ARG A 76 15.63 -13.58 -8.47
C ARG A 76 15.68 -13.08 -7.02
N ARG A 77 16.47 -12.04 -6.76
CA ARG A 77 16.59 -11.42 -5.43
C ARG A 77 15.34 -10.65 -5.04
N TYR A 78 14.75 -9.90 -5.98
CA TYR A 78 13.48 -9.20 -5.77
C TYR A 78 12.32 -10.17 -5.49
N ALA A 79 12.25 -11.27 -6.24
CA ALA A 79 11.28 -12.34 -5.99
C ALA A 79 11.45 -12.99 -4.61
N ALA A 80 12.70 -13.25 -4.18
CA ALA A 80 12.99 -13.80 -2.86
C ALA A 80 12.57 -12.84 -1.73
N THR A 81 12.83 -11.55 -1.91
CA THR A 81 12.43 -10.48 -0.99
C THR A 81 10.91 -10.38 -0.87
N LEU A 82 10.17 -10.46 -1.98
CA LEU A 82 8.70 -10.49 -1.98
C LEU A 82 8.15 -11.68 -1.19
N VAL A 83 8.73 -12.87 -1.39
CA VAL A 83 8.32 -14.08 -0.65
C VAL A 83 8.59 -13.91 0.85
N LEU A 84 9.74 -13.35 1.23
CA LEU A 84 10.08 -13.06 2.62
C LEU A 84 9.08 -12.11 3.26
N PHE A 85 8.74 -11.00 2.60
CA PHE A 85 7.76 -10.06 3.13
C PHE A 85 6.34 -10.61 3.13
N ALA A 86 5.99 -11.51 2.20
CA ALA A 86 4.72 -12.23 2.25
C ALA A 86 4.60 -13.11 3.50
N LEU A 87 5.68 -13.80 3.90
CA LEU A 87 5.71 -14.57 5.14
C LEU A 87 5.61 -13.67 6.39
N VAL A 88 6.32 -12.54 6.42
CA VAL A 88 6.27 -11.57 7.52
C VAL A 88 4.88 -10.96 7.66
N SER A 89 4.28 -10.53 6.55
CA SER A 89 2.91 -10.00 6.52
C SER A 89 1.90 -11.08 6.93
N GLY A 90 2.10 -12.34 6.50
CA GLY A 90 1.27 -13.48 6.91
C GLY A 90 1.33 -13.73 8.41
N PHE A 91 2.51 -13.64 9.01
CA PHE A 91 2.69 -13.74 10.46
C PHE A 91 2.00 -12.59 11.20
N TYR A 92 2.03 -11.38 10.64
CA TYR A 92 1.27 -10.25 11.17
C TYR A 92 -0.24 -10.49 11.14
N ALA A 93 -0.79 -11.04 10.06
CA ALA A 93 -2.23 -11.32 9.96
C ALA A 93 -2.74 -12.24 11.09
N VAL A 94 -1.89 -13.15 11.58
CA VAL A 94 -2.21 -14.07 12.68
C VAL A 94 -1.94 -13.48 14.06
N LYS A 95 -0.80 -12.81 14.26
CA LYS A 95 -0.36 -12.33 15.58
C LYS A 95 -0.78 -10.89 15.90
N LYS A 96 -1.17 -10.10 14.89
CA LYS A 96 -1.49 -8.66 14.98
C LYS A 96 -0.45 -7.88 15.80
N HIS A 97 0.83 -8.19 15.57
CA HIS A 97 1.91 -7.59 16.36
C HIS A 97 2.02 -6.09 16.03
N TRP A 98 2.03 -5.25 17.07
CA TRP A 98 2.05 -3.78 16.94
C TRP A 98 3.25 -3.27 16.13
N LEU A 99 4.44 -3.87 16.33
CA LEU A 99 5.65 -3.49 15.62
C LEU A 99 5.53 -3.65 14.10
N ILE A 100 5.00 -4.79 13.64
CA ILE A 100 4.88 -5.05 12.19
C ILE A 100 3.86 -4.09 11.56
N ASN A 101 2.78 -3.77 12.28
CA ASN A 101 1.81 -2.77 11.83
C ASN A 101 2.46 -1.39 11.62
N ASN A 102 3.29 -0.96 12.57
CA ASN A 102 3.99 0.32 12.46
C ASN A 102 5.00 0.34 11.32
N VAL A 103 5.73 -0.76 11.08
CA VAL A 103 6.66 -0.87 9.96
C VAL A 103 5.93 -0.83 8.62
N ILE A 104 4.83 -1.57 8.47
CA ILE A 104 3.98 -1.52 7.27
C ILE A 104 3.42 -0.12 7.06
N GLY A 105 2.91 0.51 8.12
CA GLY A 105 2.39 1.89 8.08
C GLY A 105 3.45 2.91 7.68
N LEU A 106 4.69 2.77 8.18
CA LEU A 106 5.82 3.61 7.77
C LEU A 106 6.18 3.40 6.29
N CYS A 107 6.22 2.15 5.83
CA CYS A 107 6.46 1.85 4.42
C CYS A 107 5.37 2.46 3.52
N PHE A 108 4.10 2.40 3.94
CA PHE A 108 3.01 3.08 3.22
C PHE A 108 3.15 4.60 3.19
N ALA A 109 3.54 5.21 4.31
CA ALA A 109 3.74 6.65 4.36
C ALA A 109 4.85 7.09 3.40
N ILE A 110 5.98 6.37 3.35
CA ILE A 110 7.10 6.69 2.46
C ILE A 110 6.69 6.52 0.99
N ASN A 111 6.09 5.38 0.62
CA ASN A 111 5.60 5.16 -0.75
C ASN A 111 4.53 6.19 -1.15
N GLY A 112 3.67 6.60 -0.21
CA GLY A 112 2.66 7.64 -0.44
C GLY A 112 3.30 9.01 -0.72
N VAL A 113 4.35 9.38 0.01
CA VAL A 113 5.13 10.60 -0.25
C VAL A 113 5.86 10.51 -1.59
N GLU A 114 6.41 9.35 -1.94
CA GLU A 114 7.05 9.13 -3.23
C GLU A 114 6.07 9.27 -4.41
N LEU A 115 4.83 8.79 -4.24
CA LEU A 115 3.75 8.97 -5.22
C LEU A 115 3.33 10.43 -5.37
N LEU A 116 3.42 11.20 -4.28
CA LEU A 116 3.28 12.66 -4.30
C LEU A 116 4.57 13.29 -4.85
N GLN A 117 4.85 13.05 -6.14
CA GLN A 117 5.95 13.69 -6.86
C GLN A 117 5.65 15.19 -7.00
N LEU A 118 5.96 15.96 -5.97
CA LEU A 118 5.85 17.40 -5.97
C LEU A 118 6.99 17.94 -6.85
N SER A 119 6.61 18.51 -8.00
CA SER A 119 7.55 19.11 -8.95
C SER A 119 8.31 20.32 -8.41
N SER A 120 7.87 20.87 -7.27
CA SER A 120 8.53 21.99 -6.58
C SER A 120 8.22 21.97 -5.09
N ILE A 121 9.22 22.33 -4.28
CA ILE A 121 9.09 22.57 -2.83
C ILE A 121 7.95 23.57 -2.54
N GLY A 122 7.76 24.56 -3.42
CA GLY A 122 6.70 25.56 -3.28
C GLY A 122 5.30 24.94 -3.30
N THR A 123 5.05 23.98 -4.19
CA THR A 123 3.77 23.25 -4.26
C THR A 123 3.54 22.43 -2.98
N GLY A 124 4.60 21.82 -2.44
CA GLY A 124 4.54 21.12 -1.15
C GLY A 124 4.18 22.03 0.02
N CYS A 125 4.81 23.22 0.10
CA CYS A 125 4.51 24.20 1.12
C CYS A 125 3.06 24.70 1.05
N ILE A 126 2.55 25.00 -0.16
CA ILE A 126 1.16 25.45 -0.34
C ILE A 126 0.18 24.34 0.08
N LEU A 127 0.46 23.09 -0.26
CA LEU A 127 -0.37 21.94 0.13
C LEU A 127 -0.40 21.78 1.66
N LEU A 128 0.75 21.86 2.33
CA LEU A 128 0.84 21.79 3.80
C LEU A 128 0.10 22.95 4.49
N ILE A 129 0.23 24.17 3.96
CA ILE A 129 -0.50 25.34 4.49
C ILE A 129 -2.01 25.15 4.32
N GLY A 130 -2.47 24.70 3.16
CA GLY A 130 -3.88 24.40 2.91
C GLY A 130 -4.43 23.32 3.85
N LEU A 131 -3.66 22.25 4.08
CA LEU A 131 -4.04 21.17 4.99
C LEU A 131 -4.06 21.63 6.46
N PHE A 132 -3.13 22.50 6.86
CA PHE A 132 -3.12 23.09 8.20
C PHE A 132 -4.37 23.93 8.46
N PHE A 133 -4.75 24.80 7.52
CA PHE A 133 -5.98 25.57 7.66
C PHE A 133 -7.24 24.71 7.56
N TYR A 134 -7.23 23.64 6.76
CA TYR A 134 -8.30 22.65 6.71
C TYR A 134 -8.53 21.99 8.07
N ASP A 135 -7.45 21.58 8.75
CA ASP A 135 -7.53 20.96 10.09
C ASP A 135 -8.10 21.94 11.12
N VAL A 136 -7.59 23.18 11.17
CA VAL A 136 -8.11 24.25 12.04
C VAL A 136 -9.58 24.55 11.76
N PHE A 137 -9.98 24.65 10.49
CA PHE A 137 -11.36 24.89 10.10
C PHE A 137 -12.29 23.76 10.56
N TRP A 138 -11.90 22.50 10.41
CA TRP A 138 -12.73 21.37 10.85
C TRP A 138 -12.79 21.21 12.36
N VAL A 139 -11.69 21.50 13.06
CA VAL A 139 -11.62 21.41 14.53
C VAL A 139 -12.42 22.54 15.20
N PHE A 140 -12.35 23.78 14.69
CA PHE A 140 -12.93 24.96 15.34
C PHE A 140 -14.16 25.57 14.65
N GLY A 141 -14.30 25.39 13.34
CA GLY A 141 -15.37 25.99 12.53
C GLY A 141 -16.70 25.25 12.60
N THR A 142 -16.70 23.98 13.06
CA THR A 142 -17.92 23.19 13.17
C THR A 142 -17.94 22.39 14.48
N ASN A 143 -18.97 22.53 15.31
CA ASN A 143 -19.24 21.66 16.47
C ASN A 143 -19.60 20.20 16.07
N VAL A 144 -19.15 19.72 14.91
CA VAL A 144 -19.42 18.36 14.41
C VAL A 144 -18.42 17.36 14.98
N MET A 145 -17.21 17.78 15.36
CA MET A 145 -16.24 16.89 16.05
C MET A 145 -16.73 16.46 17.44
N VAL A 146 -17.56 17.27 18.11
CA VAL A 146 -18.16 16.94 19.42
C VAL A 146 -19.52 16.21 19.26
N LEU A 147 -20.22 16.38 18.13
CA LEU A 147 -21.50 15.70 17.85
C LEU A 147 -21.32 14.28 17.28
N VAL A 148 -20.21 14.01 16.57
CA VAL A 148 -19.89 12.69 15.99
C VAL A 148 -19.22 11.78 17.03
N ALA A 149 -18.35 12.34 17.90
CA ALA A 149 -17.72 11.60 19.00
C ALA A 149 -18.73 11.02 20.00
N ARG A 150 -19.95 11.58 20.07
CA ARG A 150 -21.05 11.02 20.90
C ARG A 150 -21.93 9.98 20.21
N LYS A 151 -21.80 9.77 18.89
CA LYS A 151 -22.61 8.79 18.12
C LYS A 151 -21.86 7.52 17.74
N PHE A 152 -20.53 7.50 17.84
CA PHE A 152 -19.72 6.31 17.59
C PHE A 152 -19.06 5.82 18.88
N ASN A 153 -19.53 4.68 19.41
CA ASN A 153 -18.81 3.90 20.41
C ASN A 153 -17.56 3.29 19.77
N ALA A 154 -16.46 4.05 19.72
CA ALA A 154 -15.15 3.50 19.43
C ALA A 154 -14.59 2.83 20.70
N PRO A 155 -14.04 1.60 20.64
CA PRO A 155 -13.54 0.87 21.79
C PRO A 155 -12.12 1.35 22.11
N ILE A 156 -12.00 2.48 22.77
CA ILE A 156 -10.73 2.93 23.34
C ILE A 156 -10.98 3.15 24.83
N PRO A 157 -10.44 2.31 25.72
CA PRO A 157 -10.42 2.61 27.14
C PRO A 157 -9.49 3.80 27.35
N THR A 158 -10.04 4.88 27.91
CA THR A 158 -9.26 5.93 28.55
C THR A 158 -8.96 5.48 29.97
N ASP A 159 -7.72 5.06 30.21
CA ASP A 159 -7.04 5.17 31.50
C ASP A 159 -5.71 5.90 31.26
#